data_AF-A0A6G1RE77-F1
#
_entry.id   AF-A0A6G1RE77-F1
#
_cell.length_a   1.000
_cell.length_b   1.000
_cell.length_c   1.000
_cell.angle_alpha   90.00
_cell.angle_beta   90.00
_cell.angle_gamma   90.00
#
_symmetry.space_group_name_H-M   'P 1'
#
loop_
_entity.id
_entity.type
_entity.pdbx_description
1 polymer ?
#
loop_
_entity_poly.entity_id
_entity_poly.type
_entity_poly.pdbx_seq_one_letter_code
_entity_poly.pdbx_strand_id
1 'polypeptide(L)'
;SNFTAYGDPRPLKFREMLLNGSYDYIRHKLLYVFLDHFPPGGRQDGWIADDYLRTFLTRNGISRLRNLRPDDVFIIDDADEIPARDGVLFLKLYDGWTEPFAFHMRKSLYGFFWKQPGTLEVVSGCTMGMLQAVYATDGIRLRRREYYTMPGFRQYENSTGHILVQWSLGSPLHFAGWHCSWCFTPEGIYFKLVSAQNGDFPRWGDYEDKRDLNYIRELIRTGGWFDGTTQEYPPADPKEQMYAPKYLLKNYQRFRYLLENPYRKVESAG
;
A
#
# COMPACT_ATOMS: atom_id res chain seq x y z
N SER A 1 -12.60 -9.88 0.15
CA SER A 1 -13.99 -9.41 0.31
C SER A 1 -14.63 -9.19 -1.04
N ASN A 2 -15.84 -9.70 -1.22
CA ASN A 2 -16.74 -9.42 -2.35
C ASN A 2 -17.61 -8.17 -2.11
N PHE A 3 -17.19 -7.28 -1.20
CA PHE A 3 -17.86 -6.02 -0.91
C PHE A 3 -16.99 -4.81 -1.28
N THR A 4 -17.61 -3.73 -1.78
CA THR A 4 -17.04 -2.38 -1.81
C THR A 4 -16.84 -1.84 -0.39
N ALA A 5 -16.26 -0.64 -0.24
CA ALA A 5 -16.18 0.02 1.06
C ALA A 5 -17.56 0.33 1.69
N TYR A 6 -18.66 0.23 0.93
CA TYR A 6 -20.04 0.43 1.40
C TYR A 6 -20.82 -0.84 1.66
N GLY A 7 -20.22 -2.01 1.43
CA GLY A 7 -20.96 -3.27 1.54
C GLY A 7 -21.75 -3.64 0.29
N ASP A 8 -21.50 -2.99 -0.85
CA ASP A 8 -22.15 -3.38 -2.11
C ASP A 8 -21.40 -4.53 -2.77
N PRO A 9 -22.09 -5.44 -3.48
CA PRO A 9 -21.44 -6.55 -4.15
C PRO A 9 -20.41 -6.09 -5.18
N ARG A 10 -19.23 -6.71 -5.19
CA ARG A 10 -18.21 -6.53 -6.21
C ARG A 10 -17.61 -7.85 -6.67
N PRO A 11 -17.15 -7.96 -7.93
CA PRO A 11 -16.49 -9.17 -8.43
C PRO A 11 -15.14 -9.40 -7.73
N LEU A 12 -14.74 -10.67 -7.67
CA LEU A 12 -13.47 -11.10 -7.05
C LEU A 12 -12.35 -11.19 -8.08
N LYS A 13 -12.06 -10.09 -8.78
CA LYS A 13 -11.07 -10.05 -9.88
C LYS A 13 -9.72 -10.67 -9.51
N PHE A 14 -9.20 -10.37 -8.32
CA PHE A 14 -7.93 -10.96 -7.88
C PHE A 14 -8.01 -12.50 -7.71
N ARG A 15 -9.13 -13.02 -7.19
CA ARG A 15 -9.36 -14.47 -7.10
C ARG A 15 -9.45 -15.11 -8.47
N GLU A 16 -10.16 -14.49 -9.41
CA GLU A 16 -10.25 -14.95 -10.80
C GLU A 16 -8.86 -15.04 -11.45
N MET A 17 -8.03 -14.01 -11.27
CA MET A 17 -6.64 -13.99 -11.76
C MET A 17 -5.74 -15.04 -11.07
N LEU A 18 -5.97 -15.33 -9.79
CA LEU A 18 -5.28 -16.44 -9.12
C LEU A 18 -5.67 -17.81 -9.68
N LEU A 19 -6.95 -17.98 -10.07
CA LEU A 19 -7.46 -19.26 -10.56
C LEU A 19 -7.15 -19.51 -12.04
N ASN A 20 -7.08 -18.46 -12.86
CA ASN A 20 -6.84 -18.57 -14.31
C ASN A 20 -5.36 -18.66 -14.72
N GLY A 21 -4.44 -18.77 -13.75
CA GLY A 21 -3.01 -18.94 -13.98
C GLY A 21 -2.20 -17.66 -14.13
N SER A 22 -2.81 -16.47 -14.02
CA SER A 22 -2.10 -15.18 -14.17
C SER A 22 -0.92 -15.01 -13.21
N TYR A 23 -0.95 -15.69 -12.06
CA TYR A 23 0.04 -15.60 -10.99
C TYR A 23 0.73 -16.93 -10.64
N ASP A 24 0.69 -17.94 -11.51
CA ASP A 24 1.26 -19.27 -11.21
C ASP A 24 2.75 -19.21 -10.83
N TYR A 25 3.50 -18.26 -11.40
CA TYR A 25 4.92 -18.03 -11.11
C TYR A 25 5.21 -17.65 -9.64
N ILE A 26 4.23 -17.14 -8.90
CA ILE A 26 4.34 -16.79 -7.47
C ILE A 26 3.30 -17.46 -6.58
N ARG A 27 2.40 -18.26 -7.15
CA ARG A 27 1.25 -18.86 -6.45
C ARG A 27 1.64 -19.63 -5.18
N HIS A 28 2.79 -20.31 -5.19
CA HIS A 28 3.32 -21.04 -4.04
C HIS A 28 3.69 -20.14 -2.83
N LYS A 29 3.72 -18.82 -3.00
CA LYS A 29 3.96 -17.83 -1.93
C LYS A 29 2.70 -17.08 -1.51
N LEU A 30 1.55 -17.37 -2.13
CA LEU A 30 0.32 -16.61 -1.93
C LEU A 30 -0.67 -17.40 -1.07
N LEU A 31 -1.11 -16.77 0.03
CA LEU A 31 -2.24 -17.23 0.82
C LEU A 31 -3.42 -16.28 0.59
N TYR A 32 -4.47 -16.75 -0.07
CA TYR A 32 -5.67 -15.95 -0.29
C TYR A 32 -6.60 -16.02 0.93
N VAL A 33 -6.70 -14.89 1.65
CA VAL A 33 -7.61 -14.73 2.79
C VAL A 33 -8.90 -14.07 2.32
N PHE A 34 -9.98 -14.87 2.28
CA PHE A 34 -11.30 -14.38 1.88
C PHE A 34 -12.11 -13.94 3.09
N LEU A 35 -12.58 -12.69 3.05
CA LEU A 35 -13.58 -12.14 3.95
C LEU A 35 -14.95 -12.23 3.25
N ASP A 36 -15.89 -12.96 3.85
CA ASP A 36 -17.19 -13.34 3.27
C ASP A 36 -18.37 -12.50 3.79
N HIS A 37 -18.11 -11.59 4.72
CA HIS A 37 -19.12 -10.70 5.31
C HIS A 37 -18.61 -9.25 5.35
N PHE A 38 -19.57 -8.34 5.54
CA PHE A 38 -19.28 -6.92 5.73
C PHE A 38 -19.41 -6.57 7.22
N PRO A 39 -18.44 -5.84 7.81
CA PRO A 39 -18.43 -5.63 9.26
C PRO A 39 -19.63 -4.77 9.72
N PRO A 40 -20.22 -5.08 10.89
CA PRO A 40 -21.24 -4.23 11.50
C PRO A 40 -20.72 -2.79 11.69
N GLY A 41 -21.55 -1.78 11.40
CA GLY A 41 -21.15 -0.38 11.47
C GLY A 41 -20.40 0.13 10.23
N GLY A 42 -19.85 -0.76 9.39
CA GLY A 42 -19.04 -0.37 8.23
C GLY A 42 -19.80 0.41 7.16
N ARG A 43 -21.14 0.33 7.13
CA ARG A 43 -21.97 1.09 6.17
C ARG A 43 -22.13 2.55 6.62
N GLN A 44 -22.08 2.77 7.93
CA GLN A 44 -22.19 4.08 8.56
C GLN A 44 -20.82 4.77 8.60
N ASP A 45 -19.76 4.00 8.84
CA ASP A 45 -18.38 4.48 8.90
C ASP A 45 -17.46 3.54 8.11
N GLY A 46 -16.98 4.02 6.98
CA GLY A 46 -16.08 3.27 6.10
C GLY A 46 -14.73 2.93 6.75
N TRP A 47 -14.30 3.67 7.78
CA TRP A 47 -13.08 3.37 8.52
C TRP A 47 -13.18 2.06 9.28
N ILE A 48 -14.36 1.74 9.82
CA ILE A 48 -14.63 0.44 10.46
C ILE A 48 -14.40 -0.69 9.46
N ALA A 49 -14.85 -0.52 8.21
CA ALA A 49 -14.67 -1.53 7.18
C ALA A 49 -13.20 -1.71 6.77
N ASP A 50 -12.47 -0.60 6.67
CA ASP A 50 -11.06 -0.56 6.28
C ASP A 50 -10.13 -1.13 7.38
N ASP A 51 -10.36 -0.75 8.64
CA ASP A 51 -9.66 -1.31 9.81
C ASP A 51 -9.92 -2.81 9.93
N TYR A 52 -11.19 -3.20 9.87
CA TYR A 52 -11.60 -4.59 10.03
C TYR A 52 -10.98 -5.47 8.96
N LEU A 53 -10.82 -4.98 7.72
CA LEU A 53 -10.15 -5.71 6.66
C LEU A 53 -8.70 -6.06 7.03
N ARG A 54 -7.95 -5.11 7.61
CA ARG A 54 -6.56 -5.33 8.05
C ARG A 54 -6.48 -6.22 9.28
N THR A 55 -7.39 -6.03 10.25
CA THR A 55 -7.50 -6.92 11.43
C THR A 55 -7.81 -8.36 11.02
N PHE A 56 -8.81 -8.55 10.16
CA PHE A 56 -9.22 -9.86 9.67
C PHE A 56 -8.10 -10.51 8.87
N LEU A 57 -7.49 -9.78 7.93
CA LEU A 57 -6.36 -10.27 7.13
C LEU A 57 -5.21 -10.75 8.03
N THR A 58 -4.87 -9.98 9.06
CA THR A 58 -3.79 -10.31 9.98
C THR A 58 -4.13 -11.55 10.80
N ARG A 59 -5.23 -11.53 11.56
CA ARG A 59 -5.59 -12.64 12.46
C ARG A 59 -5.89 -13.93 11.71
N ASN A 60 -6.67 -13.84 10.64
CA ASN A 60 -7.07 -15.01 9.86
C ASN A 60 -5.93 -15.52 8.96
N GLY A 61 -5.09 -14.63 8.43
CA GLY A 61 -3.90 -15.01 7.68
C GLY A 61 -2.90 -15.74 8.56
N ILE A 62 -2.55 -15.16 9.70
CA ILE A 62 -1.56 -15.73 10.64
C ILE A 62 -2.02 -17.08 11.20
N SER A 63 -3.32 -17.25 11.52
CA SER A 63 -3.82 -18.53 12.05
C SER A 63 -3.72 -19.71 11.07
N ARG A 64 -3.49 -19.43 9.77
CA ARG A 64 -3.31 -20.44 8.72
C ARG A 64 -1.84 -20.75 8.44
N LEU A 65 -0.92 -19.94 8.96
CA LEU A 65 0.52 -20.18 8.84
C LEU A 65 0.96 -21.19 9.90
N ARG A 66 2.05 -21.90 9.61
CA ARG A 66 2.65 -22.90 10.51
C ARG A 66 4.12 -22.55 10.71
N ASN A 67 4.68 -22.99 11.84
CA ASN A 67 6.09 -22.81 12.19
C ASN A 67 6.52 -21.33 12.24
N LEU A 68 5.62 -20.44 12.65
CA LEU A 68 5.96 -19.04 12.93
C LEU A 68 6.85 -18.97 14.15
N ARG A 69 7.96 -18.26 14.03
CA ARG A 69 8.92 -18.02 15.10
C ARG A 69 8.80 -16.57 15.58
N PRO A 70 9.09 -16.27 16.86
CA PRO A 70 9.04 -14.91 17.37
C PRO A 70 9.90 -13.90 16.60
N ASP A 71 11.03 -14.35 16.02
CA ASP A 71 11.97 -13.55 15.22
C ASP A 71 11.55 -13.39 13.75
N ASP A 72 10.47 -14.04 13.30
CA ASP A 72 10.00 -13.86 11.93
C ASP A 72 9.52 -12.42 11.69
N VAL A 73 9.84 -11.86 10.53
CA VAL A 73 9.47 -10.48 10.17
C VAL A 73 8.03 -10.44 9.63
N PHE A 74 7.19 -9.64 10.26
CA PHE A 74 5.85 -9.30 9.79
C PHE A 74 5.87 -7.93 9.10
N ILE A 75 5.25 -7.86 7.92
CA ILE A 75 5.05 -6.62 7.16
C ILE A 75 3.58 -6.55 6.70
N ILE A 76 2.95 -5.41 6.91
CA ILE A 76 1.61 -5.06 6.42
C ILE A 76 1.68 -3.73 5.69
N ASP A 77 1.40 -3.78 4.39
CA ASP A 77 1.42 -2.62 3.48
C ASP A 77 0.15 -2.63 2.62
N ASP A 78 -0.26 -1.45 2.17
CA ASP A 78 -1.27 -1.31 1.13
C ASP A 78 -0.70 -1.69 -0.25
N ALA A 79 -1.57 -1.98 -1.23
CA ALA A 79 -1.11 -2.49 -2.53
C ALA A 79 -0.27 -1.48 -3.35
N ASP A 80 -0.39 -0.19 -3.03
CA ASP A 80 0.39 0.92 -3.59
C ASP A 80 1.63 1.27 -2.76
N GLU A 81 1.89 0.59 -1.65
CA GLU A 81 3.08 0.69 -0.80
C GLU A 81 4.01 -0.50 -1.07
N ILE A 82 5.10 -0.28 -1.81
CA ILE A 82 5.97 -1.34 -2.33
C ILE A 82 7.37 -1.23 -1.68
N PRO A 83 7.67 -2.00 -0.63
CA PRO A 83 9.02 -2.07 -0.08
C PRO A 83 10.05 -2.53 -1.12
N ALA A 84 11.24 -1.97 -1.06
CA ALA A 84 12.36 -2.40 -1.88
C ALA A 84 12.85 -3.78 -1.42
N ARG A 85 13.04 -4.69 -2.38
CA ARG A 85 13.57 -6.04 -2.12
C ARG A 85 14.82 -6.03 -1.25
N ASP A 86 15.72 -5.08 -1.50
CA ASP A 86 17.01 -5.00 -0.80
C ASP A 86 16.81 -4.63 0.69
N GLY A 87 15.81 -3.78 1.00
CA GLY A 87 15.41 -3.49 2.38
C GLY A 87 14.71 -4.66 3.08
N VAL A 88 13.83 -5.38 2.38
CA VAL A 88 13.19 -6.61 2.92
C VAL A 88 14.24 -7.70 3.19
N LEU A 89 15.26 -7.81 2.33
CA LEU A 89 16.37 -8.73 2.55
C LEU A 89 17.23 -8.34 3.74
N PHE A 90 17.49 -7.04 3.93
CA PHE A 90 18.18 -6.56 5.12
C PHE A 90 17.47 -7.01 6.40
N LEU A 91 16.15 -6.77 6.50
CA LEU A 91 15.34 -7.19 7.65
C LEU A 91 15.38 -8.71 7.89
N LYS A 92 15.46 -9.50 6.81
CA LYS A 92 15.52 -10.96 6.90
C LYS A 92 16.88 -11.49 7.35
N LEU A 93 17.97 -10.81 6.99
CA LEU A 93 19.34 -11.34 7.12
C LEU A 93 20.11 -10.77 8.30
N TYR A 94 19.65 -9.67 8.88
CA TYR A 94 20.33 -8.97 9.97
C TYR A 94 19.44 -8.86 11.19
N ASP A 95 20.03 -9.10 12.35
CA ASP A 95 19.42 -8.92 13.67
C ASP A 95 19.81 -7.55 14.27
N GLY A 96 19.14 -7.16 15.36
CA GLY A 96 19.52 -5.99 16.16
C GLY A 96 18.92 -4.65 15.70
N TRP A 97 18.03 -4.66 14.71
CA TRP A 97 17.16 -3.53 14.42
C TRP A 97 16.07 -3.37 15.51
N THR A 98 15.63 -2.14 15.76
CA THR A 98 14.61 -1.84 16.78
C THR A 98 13.18 -1.95 16.23
N GLU A 99 12.15 -1.91 17.06
CA GLU A 99 10.78 -2.18 16.64
C GLU A 99 9.78 -1.16 17.21
N PRO A 100 8.70 -0.82 16.48
CA PRO A 100 8.38 -1.25 15.13
C PRO A 100 9.26 -0.53 14.08
N PHE A 101 9.20 -0.97 12.83
CA PHE A 101 9.90 -0.30 11.73
C PHE A 101 8.96 0.24 10.66
N ALA A 102 9.45 1.23 9.93
CA ALA A 102 8.80 1.83 8.79
C ALA A 102 9.66 1.76 7.51
N PHE A 103 9.04 2.02 6.37
CA PHE A 103 9.76 2.29 5.11
C PHE A 103 9.61 3.76 4.72
N HIS A 104 10.71 4.42 4.41
CA HIS A 104 10.69 5.68 3.66
C HIS A 104 10.52 5.40 2.17
N MET A 105 9.42 5.85 1.60
CA MET A 105 9.02 5.56 0.23
C MET A 105 9.02 6.81 -0.67
N ARG A 106 9.46 6.61 -1.92
CA ARG A 106 9.30 7.62 -2.99
C ARG A 106 7.83 7.73 -3.36
N LYS A 107 7.27 8.94 -3.32
CA LYS A 107 5.87 9.18 -3.71
C LYS A 107 5.75 9.45 -5.21
N SER A 108 4.83 8.74 -5.85
CA SER A 108 4.50 8.88 -7.27
C SER A 108 2.99 8.99 -7.46
N LEU A 109 2.55 9.52 -8.60
CA LEU A 109 1.13 9.77 -8.89
C LEU A 109 0.75 9.33 -10.32
N TYR A 110 -0.34 8.56 -10.47
CA TYR A 110 -0.86 7.96 -11.72
C TYR A 110 0.06 6.97 -12.44
N GLY A 111 1.36 7.09 -12.21
CA GLY A 111 2.44 6.21 -12.58
C GLY A 111 3.72 6.71 -11.91
N PHE A 112 4.85 6.10 -12.24
CA PHE A 112 6.16 6.49 -11.70
C PHE A 112 6.74 7.75 -12.36
N PHE A 113 6.09 8.23 -13.43
CA PHE A 113 6.47 9.42 -14.21
C PHE A 113 6.09 10.76 -13.57
N TRP A 114 5.14 10.80 -12.63
CA TRP A 114 4.93 12.01 -11.80
C TRP A 114 5.53 11.80 -10.42
N LYS A 115 6.54 12.61 -10.07
CA LYS A 115 7.16 12.57 -8.74
C LYS A 115 6.46 13.58 -7.83
N GLN A 116 5.87 13.09 -6.74
CA GLN A 116 5.32 13.98 -5.74
C GLN A 116 6.44 14.50 -4.82
N PRO A 117 6.36 15.75 -4.33
CA PRO A 117 7.35 16.31 -3.42
C PRO A 117 7.36 15.59 -2.07
N GLY A 118 8.55 15.53 -1.45
CA GLY A 118 8.78 14.86 -0.18
C GLY A 118 8.71 13.33 -0.24
N THR A 119 8.61 12.70 0.93
CA THR A 119 8.51 11.24 1.07
C THR A 119 7.29 10.82 1.86
N LEU A 120 6.96 9.54 1.80
CA LEU A 120 6.02 8.90 2.71
C LEU A 120 6.81 8.00 3.67
N GLU A 121 6.57 8.11 4.97
CA GLU A 121 7.06 7.14 5.95
C GLU A 121 5.89 6.24 6.36
N VAL A 122 6.02 4.95 6.10
CA VAL A 122 4.98 3.94 6.28
C VAL A 122 5.40 3.00 7.40
N VAL A 123 4.84 3.14 8.60
CA VAL A 123 5.06 2.15 9.70
C VAL A 123 4.32 0.88 9.32
N SER A 124 5.06 -0.17 9.01
CA SER A 124 4.49 -1.35 8.35
C SER A 124 4.97 -2.67 8.91
N GLY A 125 5.98 -2.71 9.78
CA GLY A 125 6.48 -4.00 10.24
C GLY A 125 7.04 -4.03 11.64
N CYS A 126 7.14 -5.25 12.13
CA CYS A 126 7.77 -5.66 13.38
C CYS A 126 8.06 -7.16 13.30
N THR A 127 8.68 -7.72 14.32
CA THR A 127 8.75 -9.16 14.54
C THR A 127 7.38 -9.72 14.91
N MET A 128 7.19 -11.01 14.64
CA MET A 128 6.02 -11.76 15.09
C MET A 128 5.88 -11.75 16.62
N GLY A 129 6.99 -11.73 17.36
CA GLY A 129 7.00 -11.60 18.83
C GLY A 129 6.33 -10.30 19.29
N MET A 130 6.74 -9.16 18.73
CA MET A 130 6.11 -7.87 19.03
C MET A 130 4.63 -7.85 18.57
N LEU A 131 4.34 -8.37 17.37
CA LEU A 131 2.97 -8.44 16.84
C LEU A 131 2.02 -9.16 17.80
N GLN A 132 2.46 -10.29 18.36
CA GLN A 132 1.67 -11.07 19.29
C GLN A 132 1.58 -10.41 20.67
N ALA A 133 2.71 -10.01 21.24
CA ALA A 133 2.80 -9.52 22.62
C ALA A 133 2.23 -8.10 22.80
N VAL A 134 2.51 -7.19 21.87
CA VAL A 134 2.13 -5.77 21.98
C VAL A 134 0.82 -5.48 21.27
N TYR A 135 0.65 -6.04 20.07
CA TYR A 135 -0.48 -5.71 19.19
C TYR A 135 -1.59 -6.76 19.19
N ALA A 136 -1.51 -7.81 20.01
CA ALA A 136 -2.50 -8.88 20.07
C ALA A 136 -2.84 -9.48 18.68
N THR A 137 -1.81 -9.63 17.84
CA THR A 137 -1.92 -10.14 16.45
C THR A 137 -2.85 -9.29 15.58
N ASP A 138 -2.88 -7.97 15.80
CA ASP A 138 -3.74 -7.05 15.08
C ASP A 138 -2.94 -5.99 14.32
N GLY A 139 -2.76 -6.21 13.01
CA GLY A 139 -1.90 -5.39 12.16
C GLY A 139 -2.35 -3.93 12.03
N ILE A 140 -3.63 -3.63 12.25
CA ILE A 140 -4.10 -2.23 12.23
C ILE A 140 -3.50 -1.42 13.38
N ARG A 141 -3.26 -2.04 14.55
CA ARG A 141 -2.68 -1.37 15.70
C ARG A 141 -1.22 -0.96 15.45
N LEU A 142 -0.50 -1.77 14.68
CA LEU A 142 0.83 -1.43 14.19
C LEU A 142 0.78 -0.20 13.26
N ARG A 143 -0.18 -0.17 12.32
CA ARG A 143 -0.36 0.95 11.38
C ARG A 143 -0.72 2.28 12.07
N ARG A 144 -1.43 2.24 13.20
CA ARG A 144 -1.86 3.44 13.95
C ARG A 144 -0.78 4.11 14.78
N ARG A 145 0.42 3.50 14.91
CA ARG A 145 1.55 4.05 15.70
C ARG A 145 1.25 4.25 17.19
N GLU A 146 0.27 3.54 17.74
CA GLU A 146 -0.19 3.68 19.14
C GLU A 146 0.54 2.76 20.12
N TYR A 147 1.70 2.23 19.76
CA TYR A 147 2.32 1.11 20.48
C TYR A 147 2.77 1.44 21.91
N TYR A 148 3.17 2.68 22.16
CA TYR A 148 3.68 3.13 23.46
C TYR A 148 2.60 3.16 24.56
N THR A 149 1.31 3.18 24.19
CA THR A 149 0.18 3.09 25.14
C THR A 149 -0.39 1.68 25.26
N MET A 150 0.10 0.71 24.48
CA MET A 150 -0.44 -0.65 24.48
C MET A 150 -0.02 -1.39 25.77
N PRO A 151 -0.93 -2.14 26.42
CA PRO A 151 -0.63 -2.82 27.69
C PRO A 151 0.58 -3.76 27.63
N GLY A 152 0.78 -4.43 26.49
CA GLY A 152 1.89 -5.38 26.29
C GLY A 152 3.25 -4.74 26.04
N PHE A 153 3.32 -3.42 25.80
CA PHE A 153 4.54 -2.72 25.40
C PHE A 153 5.66 -2.85 26.43
N ARG A 154 5.39 -2.44 27.68
CA ARG A 154 6.40 -2.48 28.77
C ARG A 154 6.83 -3.89 29.13
N GLN A 155 5.90 -4.84 29.09
CA GLN A 155 6.22 -6.24 29.34
C GLN A 155 7.12 -6.80 28.24
N TYR A 156 6.83 -6.50 26.98
CA TYR A 156 7.64 -6.92 25.84
C TYR A 156 9.05 -6.31 25.91
N GLU A 157 9.15 -5.00 26.12
CA GLU A 157 10.43 -4.26 26.32
C GLU A 157 11.30 -4.89 27.42
N ASN A 158 10.71 -5.17 28.59
CA ASN A 158 11.43 -5.79 29.70
C ASN A 158 11.87 -7.24 29.40
N SER A 159 11.05 -8.00 28.67
CA SER A 159 11.33 -9.40 28.35
C SER A 159 12.43 -9.58 27.30
N THR A 160 12.52 -8.65 26.35
CA THR A 160 13.54 -8.67 25.30
C THR A 160 14.82 -7.95 25.71
N GLY A 161 14.74 -7.03 26.66
CA GLY A 161 15.85 -6.15 27.04
C GLY A 161 16.22 -5.14 25.94
N HIS A 162 15.39 -5.01 24.90
CA HIS A 162 15.60 -4.09 23.80
C HIS A 162 14.83 -2.79 24.04
N ILE A 163 15.47 -1.65 23.79
CA ILE A 163 14.77 -0.36 23.77
C ILE A 163 13.96 -0.28 22.48
N LEU A 164 12.64 -0.08 22.63
CA LEU A 164 11.70 -0.06 21.52
C LEU A 164 11.49 1.38 21.03
N VAL A 165 12.14 1.73 19.94
CA VAL A 165 12.02 3.04 19.29
C VAL A 165 11.67 2.81 17.83
N GLN A 166 10.62 3.44 17.32
CA GLN A 166 10.34 3.33 15.90
C GLN A 166 11.55 3.84 15.09
N TRP A 167 11.99 3.03 14.12
CA TRP A 167 12.98 3.45 13.13
C TRP A 167 12.47 3.19 11.72
N SER A 168 13.18 3.70 10.73
CA SER A 168 12.74 3.64 9.34
C SER A 168 13.87 3.14 8.45
N LEU A 169 13.56 2.18 7.59
CA LEU A 169 14.42 1.82 6.48
C LEU A 169 14.42 2.98 5.48
N GLY A 170 15.62 3.40 5.11
CA GLY A 170 15.82 4.53 4.22
C GLY A 170 15.64 5.88 4.92
N SER A 171 15.58 6.94 4.12
CA SER A 171 15.44 8.32 4.57
C SER A 171 14.75 9.16 3.50
N PRO A 172 14.47 10.45 3.78
CA PRO A 172 13.98 11.38 2.76
C PRO A 172 14.87 11.53 1.52
N LEU A 173 16.15 11.11 1.60
CA LEU A 173 17.11 11.17 0.49
C LEU A 173 17.40 9.78 -0.13
N HIS A 174 17.26 8.71 0.66
CA HIS A 174 17.55 7.34 0.23
C HIS A 174 16.33 6.45 0.50
N PHE A 175 15.45 6.32 -0.49
CA PHE A 175 14.20 5.57 -0.31
C PHE A 175 14.43 4.07 -0.13
N ALA A 176 13.61 3.44 0.70
CA ALA A 176 13.52 1.99 0.89
C ALA A 176 12.27 1.40 0.24
N GLY A 177 11.59 2.12 -0.66
CA GLY A 177 10.42 1.64 -1.37
C GLY A 177 9.75 2.70 -2.22
N TRP A 178 8.56 2.38 -2.72
CA TRP A 178 7.74 3.24 -3.55
C TRP A 178 6.31 3.29 -3.03
N HIS A 179 5.73 4.50 -2.99
CA HIS A 179 4.31 4.71 -2.83
C HIS A 179 3.75 5.27 -4.14
N CYS A 180 2.72 4.65 -4.72
CA CYS A 180 2.20 5.02 -6.03
C CYS A 180 0.71 5.33 -5.98
N SER A 181 0.39 6.60 -5.73
CA SER A 181 -0.98 7.09 -5.69
C SER A 181 -1.66 6.93 -7.06
N TRP A 182 -2.84 6.32 -7.09
CA TRP A 182 -3.66 6.23 -8.32
C TRP A 182 -3.00 5.56 -9.53
N CYS A 183 -2.01 4.69 -9.31
CA CYS A 183 -1.24 4.04 -10.37
C CYS A 183 -2.01 2.90 -11.07
N PHE A 184 -3.04 3.27 -11.82
CA PHE A 184 -3.94 2.41 -12.57
C PHE A 184 -4.22 3.01 -13.96
N THR A 185 -4.82 2.22 -14.86
CA THR A 185 -5.46 2.78 -16.06
C THR A 185 -6.67 3.65 -15.67
N PRO A 186 -7.22 4.50 -16.55
CA PRO A 186 -8.41 5.28 -16.24
C PRO A 186 -9.57 4.43 -15.71
N GLU A 187 -9.78 3.25 -16.28
CA GLU A 187 -10.82 2.30 -15.87
C GLU A 187 -10.51 1.74 -14.47
N GLY A 188 -9.24 1.49 -14.16
CA GLY A 188 -8.84 1.06 -12.82
C GLY A 188 -9.03 2.15 -11.77
N ILE A 189 -8.75 3.42 -12.11
CA ILE A 189 -9.04 4.57 -11.25
C ILE A 189 -10.55 4.69 -11.03
N TYR A 190 -11.36 4.58 -12.08
CA TYR A 190 -12.82 4.54 -11.98
C TYR A 190 -13.28 3.47 -10.97
N PHE A 191 -12.79 2.23 -11.11
CA PHE A 191 -13.14 1.16 -10.17
C PHE A 191 -12.68 1.42 -8.73
N LYS A 192 -11.51 2.08 -8.56
CA LYS A 192 -11.01 2.50 -7.24
C LYS A 192 -11.94 3.57 -6.62
N LEU A 193 -12.40 4.54 -7.40
CA LEU A 193 -13.35 5.58 -6.96
C LEU A 193 -14.72 5.01 -6.60
N VAL A 194 -15.25 4.08 -7.39
CA VAL A 194 -16.52 3.39 -7.07
C VAL A 194 -16.42 2.59 -5.78
N SER A 195 -15.21 2.16 -5.40
CA SER A 195 -14.96 1.40 -4.17
C SER A 195 -14.48 2.27 -3.00
N ALA A 196 -14.40 3.59 -3.16
CA ALA A 196 -13.96 4.54 -2.12
C ALA A 196 -15.01 4.68 -0.99
N GLN A 197 -14.62 5.31 0.12
CA GLN A 197 -15.51 5.60 1.27
C GLN A 197 -16.35 6.88 1.02
N ASN A 198 -17.44 7.06 1.77
CA ASN A 198 -18.37 8.20 1.54
C ASN A 198 -17.81 9.42 2.22
N GLY A 199 -17.78 10.55 1.51
CA GLY A 199 -17.09 11.72 2.05
C GLY A 199 -15.60 11.43 2.25
N ASP A 200 -15.03 10.61 1.37
CA ASP A 200 -13.60 10.40 1.27
C ASP A 200 -12.94 11.67 0.71
N PHE A 201 -12.83 12.68 1.56
CA PHE A 201 -12.05 13.89 1.31
C PHE A 201 -10.57 13.50 1.34
N PRO A 202 -9.74 13.86 0.35
CA PRO A 202 -9.96 14.82 -0.76
C PRO A 202 -10.32 14.17 -2.13
N ARG A 203 -10.73 12.89 -2.15
CA ARG A 203 -10.89 12.08 -3.37
C ARG A 203 -12.25 12.25 -4.05
N TRP A 204 -13.30 12.56 -3.28
CA TRP A 204 -14.67 12.80 -3.78
C TRP A 204 -15.18 11.69 -4.70
N GLY A 205 -14.90 10.45 -4.32
CA GLY A 205 -15.24 9.27 -5.12
C GLY A 205 -16.73 9.14 -5.43
N ASP A 206 -17.62 9.78 -4.67
CA ASP A 206 -19.08 9.73 -4.83
C ASP A 206 -19.63 10.65 -5.92
N TYR A 207 -18.82 11.59 -6.41
CA TYR A 207 -19.21 12.55 -7.42
C TYR A 207 -19.06 11.97 -8.82
N GLU A 208 -20.14 12.02 -9.62
CA GLU A 208 -20.16 11.40 -10.95
C GLU A 208 -19.14 12.01 -11.92
N ASP A 209 -18.92 13.32 -11.85
CA ASP A 209 -17.92 14.03 -12.68
C ASP A 209 -16.49 13.55 -12.39
N LYS A 210 -16.19 13.19 -11.14
CA LYS A 210 -14.89 12.65 -10.74
C LYS A 210 -14.63 11.25 -11.29
N ARG A 211 -15.70 10.55 -11.69
CA ARG A 211 -15.65 9.23 -12.31
C ARG A 211 -15.61 9.29 -13.84
N ASP A 212 -15.73 10.47 -14.46
CA ASP A 212 -15.64 10.59 -15.91
C ASP A 212 -14.25 10.19 -16.43
N LEU A 213 -14.22 9.32 -17.45
CA LEU A 213 -12.95 8.78 -17.96
C LEU A 213 -12.11 9.85 -18.66
N ASN A 214 -12.71 10.87 -19.27
CA ASN A 214 -11.95 11.95 -19.90
C ASN A 214 -11.35 12.88 -18.85
N TYR A 215 -12.10 13.18 -17.78
CA TYR A 215 -11.59 13.88 -16.62
C TYR A 215 -10.41 13.14 -15.98
N ILE A 216 -10.53 11.83 -15.75
CA ILE A 216 -9.45 11.00 -15.20
C ILE A 216 -8.22 11.02 -16.13
N ARG A 217 -8.40 10.88 -17.46
CA ARG A 217 -7.29 10.98 -18.42
C ARG A 217 -6.60 12.34 -18.35
N GLU A 218 -7.37 13.41 -18.17
CA GLU A 218 -6.83 14.76 -18.02
C GLU A 218 -6.03 14.93 -16.73
N LEU A 219 -6.48 14.33 -15.62
CA LEU A 219 -5.70 14.28 -14.38
C LEU A 219 -4.39 13.49 -14.55
N ILE A 220 -4.42 12.32 -15.19
CA ILE A 220 -3.19 11.55 -15.50
C ILE A 220 -2.25 12.38 -16.38
N ARG A 221 -2.81 13.07 -17.38
CA ARG A 221 -2.06 13.91 -18.33
C ARG A 221 -1.32 15.04 -17.63
N THR A 222 -1.95 15.68 -16.66
CA THR A 222 -1.47 16.93 -16.05
C THR A 222 -0.81 16.73 -14.69
N GLY A 223 -1.06 15.60 -14.04
CA GLY A 223 -0.69 15.39 -12.64
C GLY A 223 -1.64 16.06 -11.64
N GLY A 224 -2.81 16.56 -12.06
CA GLY A 224 -3.78 17.17 -11.14
C GLY A 224 -4.38 16.21 -10.12
N TRP A 225 -4.97 16.74 -9.04
CA TRP A 225 -5.69 15.96 -8.03
C TRP A 225 -7.21 16.05 -8.20
N PHE A 226 -7.93 15.06 -7.64
CA PHE A 226 -9.39 15.03 -7.66
C PHE A 226 -10.04 16.20 -6.93
N ASP A 227 -9.29 16.83 -6.00
CA ASP A 227 -9.75 17.99 -5.26
C ASP A 227 -9.76 19.31 -6.07
N GLY A 228 -9.32 19.24 -7.33
CA GLY A 228 -9.13 20.41 -8.19
C GLY A 228 -7.79 21.12 -7.98
N THR A 229 -6.96 20.67 -7.03
CA THR A 229 -5.61 21.22 -6.89
C THR A 229 -4.76 20.84 -8.11
N THR A 230 -4.22 21.87 -8.74
CA THR A 230 -3.27 21.76 -9.84
C THR A 230 -1.88 22.01 -9.28
N GLN A 231 -1.28 20.98 -8.69
CA GLN A 231 0.12 21.05 -8.28
C GLN A 231 0.99 20.69 -9.49
N GLU A 232 1.93 21.55 -9.85
CA GLU A 232 2.93 21.22 -10.87
C GLU A 232 3.90 20.19 -10.29
N TYR A 233 3.59 18.91 -10.50
CA TYR A 233 4.54 17.85 -10.23
C TYR A 233 5.58 17.82 -11.36
N PRO A 234 6.88 17.88 -11.06
CA PRO A 234 7.88 17.73 -12.11
C PRO A 234 7.75 16.32 -12.71
N PRO A 235 7.82 16.18 -14.05
CA PRO A 235 8.04 14.88 -14.66
C PRO A 235 9.32 14.27 -14.07
N ALA A 236 9.23 13.03 -13.62
CA ALA A 236 10.37 12.30 -13.09
C ALA A 236 11.35 11.95 -14.22
N ASP A 237 12.65 12.14 -13.99
CA ASP A 237 13.68 11.65 -14.92
C ASP A 237 13.77 10.11 -14.79
N PRO A 238 13.55 9.33 -15.87
CA PRO A 238 13.68 7.87 -15.84
C PRO A 238 15.06 7.35 -15.40
N LYS A 239 16.09 8.21 -15.42
CA LYS A 239 17.44 7.90 -14.93
C LYS A 239 17.60 8.11 -13.42
N GLU A 240 16.60 8.69 -12.74
CA GLU A 240 16.63 8.83 -11.27
C GLU A 240 16.80 7.46 -10.60
N GLN A 241 17.61 7.44 -9.55
CA GLN A 241 17.63 6.29 -8.66
C GLN A 241 16.24 6.07 -8.08
N MET A 242 15.83 4.81 -7.98
CA MET A 242 14.51 4.44 -7.48
C MET A 242 13.36 5.07 -8.29
N TYR A 243 13.53 5.34 -9.59
CA TYR A 243 12.45 5.82 -10.46
C TYR A 243 11.19 4.94 -10.36
N ALA A 244 11.34 3.63 -10.55
CA ALA A 244 10.26 2.64 -10.45
C ALA A 244 10.79 1.28 -9.95
N PRO A 245 9.93 0.37 -9.47
CA PRO A 245 10.32 -0.98 -9.11
C PRO A 245 11.04 -1.71 -10.25
N LYS A 246 12.16 -2.36 -9.93
CA LYS A 246 13.02 -3.09 -10.89
C LYS A 246 12.24 -4.07 -11.78
N TYR A 247 11.18 -4.69 -11.25
CA TYR A 247 10.33 -5.61 -12.01
C TYR A 247 9.56 -4.91 -13.13
N LEU A 248 9.03 -3.70 -12.88
CA LEU A 248 8.31 -2.94 -13.91
C LEU A 248 9.26 -2.52 -15.03
N LEU A 249 10.46 -2.03 -14.67
CA LEU A 249 11.49 -1.63 -15.64
C LEU A 249 11.93 -2.79 -16.54
N LYS A 250 12.11 -3.99 -15.96
CA LYS A 250 12.44 -5.21 -16.73
C LYS A 250 11.31 -5.67 -17.65
N ASN A 251 10.07 -5.32 -17.34
CA ASN A 251 8.87 -5.68 -18.10
C ASN A 251 8.25 -4.44 -18.77
N TYR A 252 9.10 -3.58 -19.32
CA TYR A 252 8.74 -2.24 -19.78
C TYR A 252 7.49 -2.19 -20.65
N GLN A 253 7.43 -3.00 -21.70
CA GLN A 253 6.31 -2.96 -22.66
C GLN A 253 4.97 -3.27 -21.99
N ARG A 254 4.96 -4.18 -21.01
CA ARG A 254 3.75 -4.54 -20.25
C ARG A 254 3.29 -3.42 -19.33
N PHE A 255 4.24 -2.68 -18.74
CA PHE A 255 3.97 -1.65 -17.74
C PHE A 255 4.23 -0.23 -18.24
N ARG A 256 4.29 -0.03 -19.56
CA ARG A 256 4.59 1.26 -20.19
C ARG A 256 3.66 2.35 -19.68
N TYR A 257 2.37 2.03 -19.49
CA TYR A 257 1.36 2.96 -18.96
C TYR A 257 1.64 3.47 -17.53
N LEU A 258 2.50 2.79 -16.76
CA LEU A 258 2.97 3.23 -15.44
C LEU A 258 4.35 3.92 -15.50
N LEU A 259 5.11 3.75 -16.58
CA LEU A 259 6.48 4.22 -16.72
C LEU A 259 6.60 5.43 -17.66
N GLU A 260 5.60 5.69 -18.48
CA GLU A 260 5.50 6.86 -19.33
C GLU A 260 4.10 7.45 -19.16
N ASN A 261 3.98 8.77 -19.24
CA ASN A 261 2.67 9.42 -19.28
C ASN A 261 2.03 9.16 -20.66
N PRO A 262 0.99 8.31 -20.76
CA PRO A 262 0.44 7.91 -22.06
C PRO A 262 -0.40 9.01 -22.71
N TYR A 263 -0.73 10.07 -21.97
CA TYR A 263 -1.58 11.18 -22.42
C TYR A 263 -0.80 12.49 -22.62
N ARG A 264 0.52 12.48 -22.42
CA ARG A 264 1.37 13.66 -22.66
C ARG A 264 1.18 14.11 -24.10
N LYS A 265 0.79 15.38 -24.30
CA LYS A 265 0.77 15.98 -25.64
C LYS A 265 2.23 16.08 -26.11
N VAL A 266 2.52 15.56 -27.29
CA VAL A 266 3.78 15.86 -27.97
C VAL A 266 3.73 17.35 -28.26
N GLU A 267 4.63 18.13 -27.67
CA GLU A 267 4.83 19.49 -28.14
C GLU A 267 5.27 19.39 -29.60
N SER A 268 4.40 19.83 -30.50
CA SER A 268 4.81 20.12 -31.87
C SER A 268 5.93 21.14 -31.76
N ALA A 269 7.16 20.72 -32.05
CA ALA A 269 8.29 21.62 -32.22
C ALA A 269 7.88 22.66 -33.27
N GLY A 270 7.58 23.87 -32.80
CA GLY A 270 7.42 25.07 -33.62
C GLY A 270 8.77 25.69 -33.89
#